data_AF-A0A661K9Z8-F1
#
_entry.id   AF-A0A661K9Z8-F1
#
_cell.length_a   1.000
_cell.length_b   1.000
_cell.length_c   1.000
_cell.angle_alpha   90.00
_cell.angle_beta   90.00
_cell.angle_gamma   90.00
#
_symmetry.space_group_name_H-M   'P 1'
#
loop_
_entity.id
_entity.type
_entity.pdbx_description
1 polymer ?
#
loop_
_entity_poly.entity_id
_entity_poly.type
_entity_poly.pdbx_seq_one_letter_code
_entity_poly.pdbx_strand_id
1 'polypeptide(L)'
;PEQLEGMRLVIAATSDSQLNREIAKEADRRNIWCNVVDQPEDCTFILPSIVVRGDLTIAISTSGKSPALARKIREELEGKFGKEYETLTELLGLVRKKVLERYKSEQERKKIFTSLVESNMVELIKGRKWEKINSLLVSLIGSDFSLDKLEFRKKPDTES
;
A
#
# COMPACT_ATOMS: atom_id res chain seq x y z
N PRO A 1 28.78 -17.79 1.66
CA PRO A 1 27.90 -18.97 1.83
C PRO A 1 27.16 -19.00 3.17
N GLU A 2 27.87 -18.89 4.30
CA GLU A 2 27.26 -18.86 5.65
C GLU A 2 26.32 -17.66 5.84
N GLN A 3 26.63 -16.52 5.22
CA GLN A 3 25.77 -15.32 5.26
C GLN A 3 24.37 -15.51 4.65
N LEU A 4 24.14 -16.59 3.89
CA LEU A 4 22.84 -16.92 3.31
C LEU A 4 22.00 -17.81 4.24
N GLU A 5 22.58 -18.30 5.34
CA GLU A 5 21.89 -19.19 6.26
C GLU A 5 20.76 -18.46 7.00
N GLY A 6 19.58 -19.10 7.04
CA GLY A 6 18.37 -18.54 7.64
C GLY A 6 17.70 -17.42 6.82
N MET A 7 18.29 -16.98 5.71
CA MET A 7 17.71 -15.92 4.87
C MET A 7 16.53 -16.44 4.03
N ARG A 8 15.59 -15.55 3.75
CA ARG A 8 14.45 -15.79 2.84
C ARG A 8 14.52 -14.98 1.56
N LEU A 9 15.22 -13.85 1.61
CA LEU A 9 15.41 -12.92 0.50
C LEU A 9 16.82 -12.34 0.56
N VAL A 10 17.45 -12.18 -0.60
CA VAL A 10 18.79 -11.62 -0.80
C VAL A 10 18.74 -10.61 -1.92
N ILE A 11 19.46 -9.49 -1.74
CA ILE A 11 19.71 -8.52 -2.80
C ILE A 11 21.22 -8.47 -3.03
N ALA A 12 21.67 -8.90 -4.20
CA ALA A 12 23.07 -8.83 -4.62
C ALA A 12 23.30 -7.51 -5.36
N ALA A 13 23.94 -6.55 -4.68
CA ALA A 13 24.14 -5.19 -5.16
C ALA A 13 25.61 -4.74 -5.02
N THR A 14 26.55 -5.67 -5.21
CA THR A 14 27.99 -5.32 -5.21
C THR A 14 28.42 -4.78 -6.58
N SER A 15 29.58 -4.13 -6.63
CA SER A 15 30.19 -3.70 -7.89
C SER A 15 30.80 -4.84 -8.71
N ASP A 16 30.89 -6.05 -8.16
CA ASP A 16 31.43 -7.24 -8.84
C ASP A 16 30.28 -8.09 -9.39
N SER A 17 30.16 -8.10 -10.73
CA SER A 17 29.09 -8.82 -11.42
C SER A 17 29.23 -10.33 -11.31
N GLN A 18 30.46 -10.86 -11.23
CA GLN A 18 30.71 -12.28 -11.09
C GLN A 18 30.35 -12.75 -9.68
N LEU A 19 30.75 -12.00 -8.66
CA LEU A 19 30.35 -12.26 -7.28
C LEU A 19 28.83 -12.26 -7.12
N ASN A 20 28.14 -11.27 -7.71
CA ASN A 20 26.69 -11.19 -7.67
C ASN A 20 26.01 -12.43 -8.28
N ARG A 21 26.56 -12.97 -9.38
CA ARG A 21 26.09 -14.21 -10.02
C ARG A 21 26.33 -15.44 -9.16
N GLU A 22 27.46 -15.51 -8.45
CA GLU A 22 27.75 -16.58 -7.50
C GLU A 22 26.78 -16.56 -6.31
N ILE A 23 26.48 -15.37 -5.78
CA ILE A 23 25.47 -15.16 -4.75
C ILE A 23 24.10 -15.64 -5.24
N ALA A 24 23.70 -15.28 -6.46
CA ALA A 24 22.42 -15.69 -7.04
C ALA A 24 22.30 -17.21 -7.19
N LYS A 25 23.34 -17.87 -7.71
CA LYS A 25 23.39 -19.34 -7.83
C LYS A 25 23.29 -20.03 -6.47
N GLU A 26 24.02 -19.54 -5.47
CA GLU A 26 24.00 -20.14 -4.14
C GLU A 26 22.66 -19.91 -3.43
N ALA A 27 22.04 -18.74 -3.61
CA ALA A 27 20.69 -18.45 -3.13
C ALA A 27 19.64 -19.37 -3.77
N ASP A 28 19.71 -19.57 -5.09
CA ASP A 28 18.82 -20.46 -5.84
C ASP A 28 18.92 -21.92 -5.34
N ARG A 29 20.14 -22.43 -5.14
CA ARG A 29 20.38 -23.78 -4.57
C ARG A 29 19.76 -23.97 -3.18
N ARG A 30 19.51 -22.88 -2.45
CA ARG A 30 18.93 -22.87 -1.09
C ARG A 30 17.45 -22.48 -1.08
N ASN A 31 16.82 -22.31 -2.25
CA ASN A 31 15.44 -21.80 -2.39
C ASN A 31 15.23 -20.42 -1.73
N ILE A 32 16.22 -19.55 -1.82
CA ILE A 32 16.19 -18.17 -1.32
C ILE A 32 15.90 -17.24 -2.49
N TRP A 33 14.94 -16.34 -2.34
CA TRP A 33 14.67 -15.33 -3.37
C TRP A 33 15.83 -14.36 -3.49
N CYS A 34 16.47 -14.32 -4.65
CA CYS A 34 17.55 -13.39 -4.97
C CYS A 34 17.13 -12.39 -6.06
N ASN A 35 17.39 -11.11 -5.82
CA ASN A 35 17.39 -10.06 -6.84
C ASN A 35 18.82 -9.54 -7.00
N VAL A 36 19.32 -9.53 -8.23
CA VAL A 36 20.64 -9.02 -8.59
C VAL A 36 20.48 -7.70 -9.30
N VAL A 37 21.06 -6.64 -8.73
CA VAL A 37 21.01 -5.30 -9.31
C VAL A 37 21.72 -5.32 -10.67
N ASP A 38 21.08 -4.69 -11.66
CA ASP A 38 21.53 -4.59 -13.05
C ASP A 38 21.77 -5.92 -13.79
N GLN A 39 21.38 -7.07 -13.22
CA GLN A 39 21.44 -8.40 -13.87
C GLN A 39 20.08 -9.13 -13.78
N PRO A 40 19.07 -8.72 -14.56
CA PRO A 40 17.72 -9.30 -14.50
C PRO A 40 17.67 -10.81 -14.73
N GLU A 41 18.57 -11.34 -15.57
CA GLU A 41 18.64 -12.77 -15.90
C GLU A 41 19.12 -13.64 -14.73
N ASP A 42 19.78 -13.05 -13.75
CA ASP A 42 20.26 -13.73 -12.54
C ASP A 42 19.28 -13.55 -11.36
N CYS A 43 18.14 -12.90 -11.59
CA CYS A 43 17.12 -12.66 -10.58
C CYS A 43 16.08 -13.79 -10.55
N THR A 44 15.69 -14.21 -9.35
CA THR A 44 14.52 -15.08 -9.11
C THR A 44 13.22 -14.28 -8.92
N PHE A 45 13.33 -12.96 -8.67
CA PHE A 45 12.20 -12.03 -8.57
C PHE A 45 12.58 -10.61 -8.99
N ILE A 46 11.57 -9.80 -9.28
CA ILE A 46 11.73 -8.41 -9.75
C ILE A 46 11.17 -7.44 -8.70
N LEU A 47 11.92 -6.39 -8.39
CA LEU A 47 11.43 -5.29 -7.57
C LEU A 47 10.51 -4.38 -8.40
N PRO A 48 9.25 -4.16 -7.97
CA PRO A 48 8.34 -3.26 -8.67
C PRO A 48 8.68 -1.78 -8.41
N SER A 49 8.16 -0.89 -9.24
CA SER A 49 8.01 0.52 -8.88
C SER A 49 6.84 0.67 -7.89
N ILE A 50 7.00 1.45 -6.83
CA ILE A 50 6.01 1.50 -5.74
C ILE A 50 5.55 2.93 -5.48
N VAL A 51 4.24 3.12 -5.28
CA VAL A 51 3.65 4.32 -4.65
C VAL A 51 3.20 3.95 -3.24
N VAL A 52 3.60 4.76 -2.25
CA VAL A 52 3.24 4.56 -0.83
C VAL A 52 2.51 5.79 -0.29
N ARG A 53 1.37 5.58 0.38
CA ARG A 53 0.57 6.59 1.11
C ARG A 53 0.12 6.01 2.44
N GLY A 54 0.99 6.10 3.46
CA GLY A 54 0.84 5.34 4.70
C GLY A 54 0.68 3.85 4.40
N ASP A 55 -0.43 3.26 4.83
CA ASP A 55 -0.74 1.84 4.63
C ASP A 55 -1.20 1.49 3.20
N LEU A 56 -1.50 2.46 2.33
CA LEU A 56 -1.80 2.20 0.92
C LEU A 56 -0.50 2.00 0.13
N THR A 57 -0.36 0.83 -0.49
CA THR A 57 0.75 0.50 -1.39
C THR A 57 0.21 0.13 -2.77
N ILE A 58 0.76 0.75 -3.82
CA ILE A 58 0.51 0.39 -5.22
C ILE A 58 1.83 -0.08 -5.82
N ALA A 59 1.90 -1.34 -6.24
CA ALA A 59 3.06 -1.93 -6.91
C ALA A 59 2.83 -2.02 -8.42
N ILE A 60 3.77 -1.49 -9.19
CA ILE A 60 3.76 -1.46 -10.66
C ILE A 60 4.91 -2.32 -11.17
N SER A 61 4.59 -3.35 -11.95
CA SER A 61 5.58 -4.23 -12.57
C SER A 61 5.29 -4.37 -14.06
N THR A 62 6.35 -4.37 -14.86
CA THR A 62 6.32 -4.72 -16.29
C THR A 62 6.95 -6.09 -16.55
N SER A 63 7.09 -6.91 -15.50
CA SER A 63 7.83 -8.18 -15.53
C SER A 63 9.24 -8.03 -16.12
N GLY A 64 9.90 -6.92 -15.77
CA GLY A 64 11.26 -6.60 -16.23
C GLY A 64 11.34 -6.06 -17.66
N LYS A 65 10.25 -6.09 -18.44
CA LYS A 65 10.27 -5.69 -19.86
C LYS A 65 10.52 -4.20 -20.06
N SER A 66 10.10 -3.35 -19.12
CA SER A 66 10.30 -1.90 -19.23
C SER A 66 10.30 -1.22 -17.86
N PRO A 67 11.47 -1.08 -17.21
CA PRO A 67 11.61 -0.30 -15.98
C PRO A 67 11.20 1.17 -16.16
N ALA A 68 11.51 1.75 -17.33
CA ALA A 68 11.13 3.12 -17.67
C ALA A 68 9.61 3.33 -17.70
N LEU A 69 8.85 2.39 -18.27
CA LEU A 69 7.38 2.46 -18.25
C LEU A 69 6.82 2.30 -16.84
N ALA A 70 7.35 1.36 -16.05
CA ALA A 70 6.93 1.19 -14.66
C ALA A 70 7.15 2.48 -13.84
N ARG A 71 8.29 3.15 -14.04
CA ARG A 71 8.60 4.44 -13.43
C ARG A 71 7.64 5.54 -13.86
N LYS A 72 7.35 5.66 -15.17
CA LYS A 72 6.42 6.67 -15.69
C LYS A 72 5.02 6.50 -15.06
N ILE A 73 4.51 5.28 -15.02
CA ILE A 73 3.20 4.98 -14.40
C ILE A 73 3.22 5.31 -12.90
N ARG A 74 4.29 4.95 -12.18
CA ARG A 74 4.44 5.31 -10.76
C ARG A 74 4.33 6.83 -10.55
N GLU A 75 5.02 7.63 -11.36
CA GLU A 75 4.99 9.10 -11.27
C GLU A 75 3.59 9.67 -11.56
N GLU A 76 2.87 9.13 -12.54
CA GLU A 76 1.47 9.49 -12.82
C GLU A 76 0.55 9.13 -11.62
N LEU A 77 0.73 7.95 -11.04
CA LEU A 77 -0.06 7.51 -9.90
C LEU A 77 0.29 8.28 -8.61
N GLU A 78 1.53 8.75 -8.45
CA GLU A 78 1.90 9.63 -7.33
C GLU A 78 1.12 10.95 -7.36
N GLY A 79 0.89 11.51 -8.55
CA GLY A 79 0.06 12.70 -8.72
C GLY A 79 -1.43 12.43 -8.53
N LYS A 80 -1.90 11.23 -8.93
CA LYS A 80 -3.31 10.83 -8.81
C LYS A 80 -3.72 10.46 -7.38
N PHE A 81 -2.86 9.75 -6.66
CA PHE A 81 -3.11 9.28 -5.31
C PHE A 81 -2.33 10.17 -4.33
N GLY A 82 -2.95 11.25 -3.87
CA GLY A 82 -2.35 12.20 -2.92
C GLY A 82 -2.30 11.68 -1.47
N LYS A 83 -1.87 12.54 -0.54
CA LYS A 83 -1.78 12.24 0.90
C LYS A 83 -3.16 11.92 1.52
N GLU A 84 -4.25 12.37 0.92
CA GLU A 84 -5.61 12.09 1.36
C GLU A 84 -5.92 10.58 1.41
N TYR A 85 -5.25 9.76 0.61
CA TYR A 85 -5.42 8.30 0.62
C TYR A 85 -4.81 7.61 1.84
N GLU A 86 -3.78 8.20 2.45
CA GLU A 86 -3.26 7.72 3.73
C GLU A 86 -4.33 7.90 4.82
N THR A 87 -4.88 9.11 4.90
CA THR A 87 -5.94 9.46 5.88
C THR A 87 -7.20 8.63 5.64
N LEU A 88 -7.57 8.39 4.38
CA LEU A 88 -8.70 7.54 4.02
C LEU A 88 -8.47 6.10 4.46
N THR A 89 -7.28 5.54 4.23
CA THR A 89 -6.95 4.17 4.63
C THR A 89 -7.01 4.00 6.15
N GLU A 90 -6.45 4.95 6.91
CA GLU A 90 -6.54 4.98 8.38
C GLU A 90 -8.00 4.97 8.84
N LEU A 91 -8.82 5.89 8.31
CA LEU A 91 -10.24 6.00 8.67
C LEU A 91 -11.03 4.72 8.32
N LEU A 92 -10.84 4.17 7.12
CA LEU A 92 -11.49 2.93 6.69
C LEU A 92 -11.06 1.74 7.54
N GLY A 93 -9.82 1.71 8.04
CA GLY A 93 -9.35 0.72 9.00
C GLY A 93 -10.13 0.74 10.31
N LEU A 94 -10.34 1.93 10.89
CA LEU A 94 -11.14 2.12 12.09
C LEU A 94 -12.61 1.71 11.87
N VAL A 95 -13.20 2.15 10.76
CA VAL A 95 -14.55 1.77 10.37
C VAL A 95 -14.65 0.26 10.22
N ARG A 96 -13.69 -0.38 9.54
CA ARG A 96 -13.67 -1.83 9.30
C ARG A 96 -13.70 -2.61 10.61
N LYS A 97 -12.88 -2.25 11.59
CA LYS A 97 -12.86 -2.92 12.90
C LYS A 97 -14.25 -2.95 13.52
N LYS A 98 -14.90 -1.79 13.60
CA LYS A 98 -16.22 -1.63 14.22
C LYS A 98 -17.36 -2.26 13.40
N VAL A 99 -17.27 -2.21 12.07
CA VAL A 99 -18.23 -2.88 11.17
C VAL A 99 -18.16 -4.40 11.34
N LEU A 100 -16.96 -4.99 11.45
CA LEU A 100 -16.79 -6.44 11.64
C LEU A 100 -17.32 -6.92 13.00
N GLU A 101 -17.24 -6.09 14.04
CA GLU A 101 -17.79 -6.38 15.35
C GLU A 101 -19.33 -6.38 15.33
N ARG A 102 -19.93 -5.34 14.71
CA ARG A 102 -21.38 -5.08 14.72
C ARG A 102 -22.17 -5.90 13.71
N TYR A 103 -21.70 -6.02 12.47
CA TYR A 103 -22.46 -6.63 11.38
C TYR A 103 -21.98 -8.06 11.12
N LYS A 104 -22.88 -9.04 11.26
CA LYS A 104 -22.57 -10.46 11.03
C LYS A 104 -22.75 -10.88 9.57
N SER A 105 -23.59 -10.19 8.80
CA SER A 105 -23.78 -10.50 7.37
C SER A 105 -22.59 -10.02 6.55
N GLU A 106 -22.02 -10.89 5.70
CA GLU A 106 -20.99 -10.49 4.74
C GLU A 106 -21.54 -9.54 3.67
N GLN A 107 -22.78 -9.77 3.23
CA GLN A 107 -23.42 -8.97 2.20
C GLN A 107 -23.66 -7.52 2.67
N GLU A 108 -24.05 -7.33 3.93
CA GLU A 108 -24.19 -5.99 4.53
C GLU A 108 -22.84 -5.28 4.63
N ARG A 109 -21.82 -5.99 5.12
CA ARG A 109 -20.45 -5.45 5.23
C ARG A 109 -19.91 -5.01 3.88
N LYS A 110 -20.11 -5.83 2.84
CA LYS A 110 -19.72 -5.49 1.47
C LYS A 110 -20.42 -4.22 0.97
N LYS A 111 -21.74 -4.12 1.14
CA LYS A 111 -22.51 -2.92 0.77
C LYS A 111 -21.95 -1.67 1.46
N ILE A 112 -21.70 -1.75 2.76
CA ILE A 112 -21.12 -0.65 3.55
C ILE A 112 -19.77 -0.20 2.97
N PHE A 113 -18.82 -1.12 2.78
CA PHE A 113 -17.49 -0.75 2.30
C PHE A 113 -17.52 -0.20 0.87
N THR A 114 -18.37 -0.76 0.00
CA THR A 114 -18.57 -0.24 -1.36
C THR A 114 -19.12 1.19 -1.31
N SER A 115 -20.18 1.45 -0.55
CA SER A 115 -20.78 2.79 -0.45
C SER A 115 -19.80 3.83 0.12
N LEU A 116 -18.91 3.44 1.02
CA LEU A 116 -17.87 4.33 1.56
C LEU A 116 -16.84 4.69 0.48
N VAL A 117 -16.29 3.71 -0.24
CA VAL A 117 -15.26 3.95 -1.26
C VAL A 117 -15.80 4.69 -2.49
N GLU A 118 -17.09 4.50 -2.83
CA GLU A 118 -17.76 5.22 -3.93
C GLU A 118 -18.23 6.63 -3.56
N SER A 119 -18.11 7.02 -2.29
CA SER A 119 -18.46 8.37 -1.84
C SER A 119 -17.38 9.40 -2.16
N ASN A 120 -17.69 10.68 -1.93
CA ASN A 120 -16.75 11.79 -2.10
C ASN A 120 -15.77 11.98 -0.93
N MET A 121 -15.47 10.93 -0.16
CA MET A 121 -14.60 11.03 1.02
C MET A 121 -13.20 11.56 0.66
N VAL A 122 -12.66 11.20 -0.50
CA VAL A 122 -11.36 11.69 -0.98
C VAL A 122 -11.37 13.22 -1.09
N GLU A 123 -12.38 13.79 -1.73
CA GLU A 123 -12.54 15.24 -1.88
C GLU A 123 -12.79 15.94 -0.54
N LEU A 124 -13.54 15.30 0.36
CA LEU A 124 -13.81 15.85 1.68
C LEU A 124 -12.55 15.86 2.55
N ILE A 125 -11.73 14.80 2.51
CA ILE A 125 -10.45 14.72 3.23
C ILE A 125 -9.48 15.75 2.66
N LYS A 126 -9.35 15.81 1.33
CA LYS A 126 -8.52 16.81 0.65
C LYS A 126 -8.91 18.24 1.01
N GLY A 127 -10.21 18.51 1.11
CA GLY A 127 -10.76 19.79 1.55
C GLY A 127 -10.85 19.98 3.07
N ARG A 128 -10.36 19.02 3.88
CA ARG A 128 -10.43 19.01 5.36
C ARG A 128 -11.83 19.26 5.91
N LYS A 129 -12.87 18.79 5.22
CA LYS A 129 -14.29 19.00 5.57
C LYS A 129 -14.78 17.95 6.58
N TRP A 130 -14.20 17.93 7.77
CA TRP A 130 -14.40 16.90 8.79
C TRP A 130 -15.85 16.73 9.24
N GLU A 131 -16.59 17.82 9.36
CA GLU A 131 -18.00 17.83 9.73
C GLU A 131 -18.85 17.11 8.68
N LYS A 132 -18.49 17.28 7.39
CA LYS A 132 -19.16 16.58 6.28
C LYS A 132 -18.81 15.10 6.25
N ILE A 133 -17.55 14.74 6.54
CA ILE A 133 -17.13 13.34 6.67
C ILE A 133 -17.91 12.66 7.81
N ASN A 134 -18.00 13.33 8.97
CA ASN A 134 -18.76 12.81 10.10
C ASN A 134 -20.24 12.60 9.74
N SER A 135 -20.89 13.61 9.15
CA SER A 135 -22.28 13.49 8.71
C SER A 135 -22.48 12.38 7.68
N LEU A 136 -21.53 12.21 6.75
CA LEU A 136 -21.56 11.14 5.76
C LEU A 136 -21.49 9.75 6.42
N LEU A 137 -20.55 9.54 7.36
CA LEU A 137 -20.44 8.29 8.12
C LEU A 137 -21.72 8.00 8.90
N VAL A 138 -22.22 8.99 9.64
CA VAL A 138 -23.45 8.83 10.42
C VAL A 138 -24.65 8.51 9.53
N SER A 139 -24.76 9.15 8.35
CA SER A 139 -25.84 8.90 7.41
C SER A 139 -25.76 7.53 6.73
N LEU A 140 -24.56 7.05 6.41
CA LEU A 140 -24.39 5.79 5.67
C LEU A 140 -24.44 4.57 6.59
N ILE A 141 -23.86 4.67 7.78
CA ILE A 141 -23.60 3.51 8.65
C ILE A 141 -24.00 3.72 10.11
N GLY A 142 -24.55 4.88 10.47
CA GLY A 142 -25.14 5.16 11.77
C GLY A 142 -24.24 5.97 12.72
N SER A 143 -24.86 6.53 13.77
CA SER A 143 -24.23 7.45 14.74
C SER A 143 -23.05 6.86 15.51
N ASP A 144 -23.04 5.54 15.68
CA ASP A 144 -21.94 4.80 16.30
C ASP A 144 -20.62 4.92 15.51
N PHE A 145 -20.66 5.34 14.24
CA PHE A 145 -19.49 5.53 13.39
C PHE A 145 -19.10 7.00 13.18
N SER A 146 -19.59 7.90 14.05
CA SER A 146 -19.07 9.26 14.09
C SER A 146 -17.55 9.28 14.35
N LEU A 147 -16.86 10.30 13.86
CA LEU A 147 -15.40 10.42 13.96
C LEU A 147 -14.92 10.33 15.42
N ASP A 148 -15.66 10.93 16.35
CA ASP A 148 -15.36 10.87 17.79
C ASP A 148 -15.48 9.44 18.34
N LYS A 149 -16.51 8.69 17.92
CA LYS A 149 -16.73 7.29 18.32
C LYS A 149 -15.79 6.29 17.64
N LEU A 150 -15.09 6.73 16.60
CA LEU A 150 -13.99 6.01 15.96
C LEU A 150 -12.63 6.39 16.56
N GLU A 151 -12.58 7.36 17.49
CA GLU A 151 -11.35 7.90 18.06
C GLU A 151 -10.38 8.42 16.97
N PHE A 152 -10.95 8.91 15.85
CA PHE A 152 -10.17 9.33 14.71
C PHE A 152 -9.44 10.64 14.99
N ARG A 153 -8.11 10.64 14.85
CA ARG A 153 -7.27 11.82 15.06
C ARG A 153 -7.10 12.59 13.76
N LYS A 154 -7.63 13.81 13.72
CA LYS A 154 -7.47 14.73 12.59
C LYS A 154 -5.99 15.11 12.46
N LYS A 155 -5.39 14.99 11.27
CA LYS A 155 -4.00 15.41 11.03
C LYS A 155 -3.87 16.94 11.20
N PRO A 156 -2.80 17.45 11.86
CA PRO A 156 -2.59 18.88 12.08
C PRO A 156 -2.36 19.66 10.77
N ASP A 157 -2.44 20.99 10.84
CA ASP A 157 -2.35 21.90 9.67
C ASP A 157 -0.95 22.04 9.06
N THR A 158 0.08 21.43 9.64
CA THR A 158 1.49 21.82 9.43
C THR A 158 2.29 21.03 8.40
N GLU A 159 1.70 20.24 7.51
CA GLU A 159 2.45 19.56 6.44
C GLU A 159 1.91 19.91 5.06
N SER A 160 2.25 21.13 4.62
CA SER A 160 2.21 21.54 3.21
C SER A 160 3.48 21.08 2.51
#